data_AF-A0A957YWE1-F1
#
_entry.id   AF-A0A957YWE1-F1
#
_cell.length_a   1.000
_cell.length_b   1.000
_cell.length_c   1.000
_cell.angle_alpha   90.00
_cell.angle_beta   90.00
_cell.angle_gamma   90.00
#
_symmetry.space_group_name_H-M   'P 1'
#
loop_
_entity.id
_entity.type
_entity.pdbx_description
1 polymer ?
#
loop_
_entity_poly.entity_id
_entity_poly.type
_entity_poly.pdbx_seq_one_letter_code
_entity_poly.pdbx_strand_id
1 'polypeptide(L)'
;ARIEEGAHAVRLMIIDADGQPILNVDGRMEIRFHQGLGGAVNMIINAHQLEFTSAGEHAIEIAVDGIQLGSSALFVRMREQVTTALAGLDEQGQAPPPGKPDSPDSPHAGPSLN
;
A
#
# COMPACT_ATOMS: atom_id res chain seq x y z
N ALA A 1 -40.04 0.81 -14.86
CA ALA A 1 -39.60 2.21 -14.72
C ALA A 1 -38.13 2.25 -15.09
N ARG A 2 -37.69 3.27 -15.84
CA ARG A 2 -36.33 3.40 -16.39
C ARG A 2 -35.38 3.97 -15.32
N ILE A 3 -35.38 3.35 -14.13
CA ILE A 3 -34.72 3.87 -12.92
C ILE A 3 -33.19 3.86 -13.09
N GLU A 4 -32.67 2.94 -13.90
CA GLU A 4 -31.22 2.81 -14.16
C GLU A 4 -30.71 3.76 -15.24
N GLU A 5 -31.57 4.61 -15.83
CA GLU A 5 -31.14 5.62 -16.78
C GLU A 5 -31.05 6.98 -16.10
N GLY A 6 -29.98 7.73 -16.39
CA GLY A 6 -29.72 9.04 -15.83
C GLY A 6 -28.49 9.06 -14.93
N ALA A 7 -28.46 10.02 -14.02
CA ALA A 7 -27.32 10.25 -13.15
C ALA A 7 -27.40 9.40 -11.88
N HIS A 8 -26.30 8.73 -11.57
CA HIS A 8 -26.17 7.87 -10.40
C HIS A 8 -24.96 8.26 -9.56
N ALA A 9 -25.13 8.22 -8.24
CA ALA A 9 -24.03 8.30 -7.30
C ALA A 9 -23.39 6.92 -7.16
N VAL A 10 -22.06 6.85 -7.14
CA VAL A 10 -21.33 5.58 -7.06
C VAL A 10 -20.31 5.69 -5.96
N ARG A 11 -20.15 4.62 -5.20
CA ARG A 11 -19.07 4.47 -4.24
C ARG A 11 -18.29 3.21 -4.56
N LEU A 12 -16.98 3.34 -4.67
CA LEU A 12 -16.06 2.21 -4.71
C LEU A 12 -15.27 2.17 -3.41
N MET A 13 -15.25 1.01 -2.77
CA MET A 13 -14.43 0.74 -1.59
C MET A 13 -13.46 -0.39 -1.88
N ILE A 14 -12.26 -0.31 -1.30
CA ILE A 14 -11.36 -1.45 -1.18
C ILE A 14 -11.25 -1.76 0.30
N ILE A 15 -11.64 -2.97 0.70
CA ILE A 15 -11.59 -3.43 2.08
C ILE A 15 -10.54 -4.53 2.26
N ASP A 16 -9.90 -4.56 3.42
CA ASP A 16 -8.96 -5.63 3.81
C ASP A 16 -9.69 -6.88 4.32
N ALA A 17 -8.90 -7.90 4.69
CA ALA A 17 -9.40 -9.17 5.22
C ALA A 17 -10.16 -9.04 6.54
N ASP A 18 -9.94 -7.96 7.30
CA ASP A 18 -10.65 -7.65 8.54
C ASP A 18 -11.92 -6.82 8.29
N GLY A 19 -12.19 -6.47 7.02
CA GLY A 19 -13.33 -5.66 6.60
C GLY A 19 -13.13 -4.16 6.77
N GLN A 20 -11.91 -3.68 7.05
CA GLN A 20 -11.64 -2.26 7.15
C GLN A 20 -11.42 -1.63 5.77
N PRO A 21 -12.03 -0.46 5.49
CA PRO A 21 -11.79 0.24 4.23
C PRO A 21 -10.39 0.83 4.18
N ILE A 22 -9.59 0.40 3.22
CA ILE A 22 -8.28 0.98 2.87
C ILE A 22 -8.46 2.15 1.90
N LEU A 23 -9.44 2.05 1.00
CA LEU A 23 -9.79 3.10 0.06
C LEU A 23 -11.31 3.27 0.02
N ASN A 24 -11.75 4.51 -0.03
CA ASN A 24 -13.15 4.84 -0.29
C ASN A 24 -13.20 6.04 -1.24
N VAL A 25 -13.82 5.86 -2.40
CA VAL A 25 -13.95 6.90 -3.42
C VAL A 25 -15.39 7.01 -3.85
N ASP A 26 -15.93 8.23 -3.75
CA ASP A 26 -17.22 8.58 -4.32
C ASP A 26 -17.03 9.11 -5.76
N GLY A 27 -17.97 8.76 -6.63
CA GLY A 27 -18.01 9.13 -8.03
C GLY A 27 -19.43 9.36 -8.52
N ARG A 28 -19.53 9.75 -9.79
CA ARG A 28 -20.80 9.90 -10.50
C ARG A 28 -20.71 9.26 -11.87
N MET A 29 -21.78 8.62 -12.31
CA MET A 29 -21.93 8.13 -13.67
C MET A 29 -23.27 8.58 -14.27
N GLU A 30 -23.32 8.68 -15.59
CA GLU A 30 -24.54 8.96 -16.33
C GLU A 30 -24.79 7.82 -17.31
N ILE A 31 -25.87 7.05 -17.08
CA ILE A 31 -26.24 5.93 -17.93
C ILE A 31 -27.27 6.42 -18.95
N ARG A 32 -27.02 6.10 -20.23
CA ARG A 32 -27.93 6.41 -21.34
C ARG A 32 -28.28 5.15 -22.11
N PHE A 33 -29.58 4.87 -22.23
CA PHE A 33 -30.05 3.67 -22.92
C PHE A 33 -30.29 3.98 -24.40
N HIS A 34 -29.47 3.41 -25.28
CA HIS A 34 -29.61 3.58 -26.73
C HIS A 34 -30.42 2.40 -27.30
N GLN A 35 -31.67 2.68 -27.73
CA GLN A 35 -32.55 1.74 -28.46
C GLN A 35 -32.68 0.33 -27.84
N GLY A 36 -32.65 0.23 -26.51
CA GLY A 36 -32.66 -1.05 -25.81
C GLY A 36 -33.01 -0.96 -24.32
N LEU A 37 -32.89 -2.10 -23.64
CA LEU A 37 -33.23 -2.29 -22.22
C LEU A 37 -32.08 -1.96 -21.26
N GLY A 38 -30.93 -1.52 -21.76
CA GLY A 38 -29.75 -1.28 -20.93
C GLY A 38 -28.75 -0.31 -21.55
N GLY A 39 -27.76 0.09 -20.75
CA GLY A 39 -26.64 0.93 -21.13
C GLY A 39 -25.38 0.48 -20.41
N ALA A 40 -24.21 0.76 -20.99
CA ALA A 40 -22.92 0.50 -20.40
C ALA A 40 -22.13 1.81 -20.33
N VAL A 41 -21.40 2.00 -19.24
CA VAL A 41 -20.53 3.16 -19.04
C VAL A 41 -19.19 2.68 -18.53
N ASN A 42 -18.13 3.39 -18.93
CA ASN A 42 -16.81 3.19 -18.35
C ASN A 42 -16.66 4.14 -17.18
N MET A 43 -16.23 3.62 -16.04
CA MET A 43 -15.81 4.42 -14.89
C MET A 43 -14.31 4.24 -14.70
N ILE A 44 -13.60 5.36 -14.63
CA ILE A 44 -12.17 5.39 -14.31
C ILE A 44 -12.05 6.12 -12.98
N ILE A 45 -11.49 5.44 -11.98
CA ILE A 45 -11.34 5.98 -10.62
C ILE A 45 -9.86 6.10 -10.31
N ASN A 46 -9.47 7.28 -9.82
CA ASN A 46 -8.12 7.48 -9.32
C ASN A 46 -8.05 7.04 -7.85
N ALA A 47 -7.23 6.02 -7.58
CA ALA A 47 -6.97 5.53 -6.24
C ALA A 47 -5.73 6.21 -5.64
N HIS A 48 -5.82 7.52 -5.40
CA HIS A 48 -4.73 8.24 -4.74
C HIS A 48 -4.57 7.77 -3.29
N GLN A 49 -3.32 7.65 -2.82
CA GLN A 49 -2.98 7.24 -1.46
C GLN A 49 -3.44 5.82 -1.08
N LEU A 50 -3.75 4.98 -2.07
CA LEU A 50 -3.98 3.55 -1.82
C LEU A 50 -2.66 2.89 -1.37
N GLU A 51 -2.66 2.41 -0.13
CA GLU A 51 -1.54 1.70 0.47
C GLU A 51 -2.02 0.36 1.03
N PHE A 52 -1.43 -0.73 0.56
CA PHE A 52 -1.68 -2.05 1.12
C PHE A 52 -0.63 -2.36 2.19
N THR A 53 -1.07 -2.79 3.37
CA THR A 53 -0.18 -3.16 4.49
C THR A 53 0.09 -4.67 4.54
N SER A 54 -0.72 -5.48 3.86
CA SER A 54 -0.59 -6.95 3.82
C SER A 54 -0.81 -7.53 2.42
N ALA A 55 -0.11 -8.62 2.12
CA ALA A 55 -0.40 -9.43 0.94
C ALA A 55 -1.64 -10.28 1.19
N GLY A 56 -2.35 -10.67 0.13
CA GLY A 56 -3.50 -11.57 0.20
C GLY A 56 -4.75 -11.00 -0.45
N GLU A 57 -5.88 -11.60 -0.09
CA GLU A 57 -7.19 -11.25 -0.61
C GLU A 57 -7.74 -9.99 0.06
N HIS A 58 -8.24 -9.09 -0.77
CA HIS A 58 -9.00 -7.89 -0.43
C HIS A 58 -10.31 -7.95 -1.22
N ALA A 59 -11.27 -7.09 -0.89
CA ALA A 59 -12.50 -6.96 -1.69
C ALA A 59 -12.65 -5.56 -2.27
N ILE A 60 -13.04 -5.50 -3.55
CA ILE A 60 -13.53 -4.32 -4.22
C ILE A 60 -15.04 -4.33 -4.11
N GLU A 61 -15.59 -3.35 -3.44
CA GLU A 61 -17.01 -3.19 -3.19
C GLU A 61 -17.57 -2.01 -3.99
N ILE A 62 -18.73 -2.22 -4.62
CA ILE A 62 -19.40 -1.17 -5.40
C ILE A 62 -20.81 -0.96 -4.85
N ALA A 63 -21.13 0.30 -4.55
CA ALA A 63 -22.48 0.74 -4.26
C ALA A 63 -22.94 1.80 -5.25
N VAL A 64 -24.22 1.76 -5.63
CA VAL A 64 -24.87 2.75 -6.50
C VAL A 64 -26.10 3.28 -5.80
N ASP A 65 -26.24 4.61 -5.75
CA ASP A 65 -27.32 5.32 -5.06
C ASP A 65 -27.53 4.85 -3.61
N GLY A 66 -26.43 4.48 -2.95
CA GLY A 66 -26.41 4.00 -1.56
C GLY A 66 -26.71 2.51 -1.40
N ILE A 67 -26.97 1.78 -2.47
CA ILE A 67 -27.24 0.33 -2.45
C ILE A 67 -25.99 -0.43 -2.87
N GLN A 68 -25.53 -1.35 -2.02
CA GLN A 68 -24.44 -2.28 -2.35
C GLN A 68 -24.87 -3.20 -3.49
N LEU A 69 -24.18 -3.14 -4.64
CA LEU A 69 -24.53 -3.93 -5.82
C LEU A 69 -23.66 -5.17 -5.99
N GLY A 70 -22.43 -5.16 -5.49
CA GLY A 70 -21.56 -6.31 -5.64
C GLY A 70 -20.19 -6.15 -5.00
N SER A 71 -19.48 -7.28 -4.97
CA SER A 71 -18.11 -7.41 -4.49
C SER A 71 -17.30 -8.26 -5.45
N SER A 72 -16.01 -7.95 -5.59
CA SER A 72 -15.05 -8.72 -6.38
C SER A 72 -13.74 -8.86 -5.62
N ALA A 73 -13.10 -10.03 -5.72
CA ALA A 73 -11.83 -10.27 -5.05
C ALA A 73 -10.68 -9.52 -5.74
N LEU A 74 -9.82 -8.91 -4.93
CA LEU A 74 -8.57 -8.28 -5.33
C LEU A 74 -7.41 -8.98 -4.62
N PHE A 75 -6.58 -9.71 -5.36
CA PHE A 75 -5.43 -10.41 -4.80
C PHE A 75 -4.16 -9.54 -4.90
N VAL A 76 -3.62 -9.16 -3.76
CA VAL A 76 -2.43 -8.33 -3.65
C VAL A 76 -1.21 -9.19 -3.35
N ARG A 77 -0.12 -8.93 -4.05
CA ARG A 77 1.21 -9.48 -3.76
C ARG A 77 2.14 -8.33 -3.41
N MET A 78 2.83 -8.46 -2.28
CA MET A 78 3.88 -7.52 -1.92
C MET A 78 5.10 -7.74 -2.80
N ARG A 79 5.66 -6.65 -3.31
CA ARG A 79 7.01 -6.71 -3.88
C ARG A 79 7.98 -6.65 -2.72
N GLU A 80 8.88 -7.62 -2.65
CA GLU A 80 10.09 -7.47 -1.85
C GLU A 80 10.80 -6.23 -2.40
N GLN A 81 10.82 -5.15 -1.62
CA GLN A 81 11.79 -4.11 -1.88
C GLN A 81 13.12 -4.73 -1.53
N VAL A 82 13.94 -5.00 -2.55
CA VAL A 82 15.36 -5.24 -2.33
C VAL A 82 15.89 -3.93 -1.77
N THR A 83 15.86 -3.79 -0.45
CA THR A 83 16.70 -2.84 0.25
C THR A 83 18.11 -3.36 -0.04
N THR A 84 18.72 -2.85 -1.12
CA THR A 84 20.17 -2.82 -1.21
C THR A 84 20.57 -2.04 0.02
N ALA A 85 20.83 -2.76 1.11
CA ALA A 85 21.64 -2.24 2.17
C ALA A 85 22.87 -1.74 1.45
N LEU A 86 22.98 -0.41 1.34
CA LEU A 86 24.25 0.25 1.22
C LEU A 86 25.00 -0.21 2.46
N ALA A 87 25.59 -1.40 2.32
CA ALA A 87 26.69 -1.86 3.13
C ALA A 87 27.58 -0.65 3.31
N GLY A 88 27.96 -0.40 4.56
CA GLY A 88 28.98 0.59 4.90
C GLY A 88 30.30 0.20 4.23
N LEU A 89 30.35 0.41 2.92
CA LEU A 89 31.53 0.47 2.13
C LEU A 89 31.96 1.93 2.24
N ASP A 90 33.23 2.12 2.57
CA ASP A 90 33.86 3.42 2.46
C ASP A 90 33.81 3.94 1.01
N GLU A 91 34.32 5.15 0.77
CA GLU A 91 34.40 5.75 -0.57
C GLU A 91 35.21 4.89 -1.58
N GLN A 92 35.81 3.78 -1.13
CA GLN A 92 36.60 2.85 -1.93
C GLN A 92 35.91 1.50 -2.15
N GLY A 93 34.68 1.31 -1.66
CA GLY A 93 33.95 0.07 -1.88
C GLY A 93 34.38 -1.08 -0.96
N GLN A 94 35.12 -0.82 0.12
CA GLN A 94 35.68 -1.84 1.01
C GLN A 94 35.01 -1.81 2.39
N ALA A 95 34.80 -3.00 2.98
CA ALA A 95 34.28 -3.10 4.34
C ALA A 95 35.29 -2.56 5.36
N PRO A 96 34.84 -1.85 6.43
CA PRO A 96 35.75 -1.28 7.42
C PRO A 96 36.56 -2.40 8.11
N PRO A 97 37.86 -2.16 8.40
CA PRO A 97 38.69 -3.14 9.06
C PRO A 97 38.10 -3.45 10.45
N PRO A 98 38.15 -4.71 10.91
CA PRO A 98 37.68 -5.08 12.24
C PRO A 98 38.40 -4.22 13.29
N GLY A 99 37.62 -3.53 14.13
CA GLY A 99 38.14 -2.75 15.24
C GLY A 99 39.05 -3.62 16.11
N LYS A 100 40.24 -3.11 16.44
CA LYS A 100 41.15 -3.81 17.34
C LYS A 100 40.41 -4.08 18.66
N PRO A 101 40.51 -5.29 19.24
CA PRO A 101 39.94 -5.53 20.55
C PRO A 101 40.58 -4.56 21.54
N ASP A 102 39.76 -3.79 22.24
CA ASP A 102 40.18 -2.95 23.35
C ASP A 102 41.00 -3.83 24.31
N SER A 103 42.28 -3.48 24.47
CA SER A 103 43.15 -4.16 25.41
C SER A 103 42.72 -3.78 26.83
N PRO A 104 42.58 -4.74 27.76
CA PRO A 104 42.14 -4.44 29.11
C PRO A 104 43.22 -3.67 29.88
N ASP A 105 42.77 -2.74 30.72
CA ASP A 105 43.55 -1.92 31.65
C ASP A 105 44.76 -2.63 32.26
N SER A 106 45.89 -1.91 32.36
CA SER A 106 46.97 -2.27 33.28
C SER A 106 47.49 -1.05 34.05
N PRO A 107 47.83 -1.21 35.34
CA PRO A 107 47.84 -0.14 36.31
C PRO A 107 49.19 0.58 36.37
N HIS A 108 49.17 1.90 36.54
CA HIS A 108 50.38 2.68 36.79
C HIS A 108 50.96 2.36 38.18
N ALA A 109 52.06 1.60 38.21
CA ALA A 109 52.96 1.51 39.35
C ALA A 109 53.72 2.85 39.51
N GLY A 110 53.76 3.37 40.74
CA GLY A 110 54.41 4.63 41.09
C GLY A 110 55.95 4.59 41.01
N PRO A 111 56.63 5.75 41.04
CA PRO A 111 58.08 5.80 40.96
C PRO A 111 58.73 5.55 42.32
N SER A 112 59.71 4.65 42.33
CA SER A 112 60.68 4.47 43.41
C SER A 112 61.67 5.64 43.47
N LEU A 113 62.02 6.02 44.70
CA LEU A 113 63.00 7.04 45.08
C LEU A 113 64.42 6.76 44.56
N ASN A 114 65.17 7.83 44.35
CA ASN A 114 66.54 7.98 44.84
C ASN A 114 66.79 9.42 45.27
#